data_AF-A0AAD4XNB6-F1
#
_entry.id   AF-A0AAD4XNB6-F1
#
_cell.length_a   1.000
_cell.length_b   1.000
_cell.length_c   1.000
_cell.angle_alpha   90.00
_cell.angle_beta   90.00
_cell.angle_gamma   90.00
#
_symmetry.space_group_name_H-M   'P 1'
#
loop_
_entity.id
_entity.type
_entity.pdbx_description
1 polymer ?
#
loop_
_entity_poly.entity_id
_entity_poly.type
_entity_poly.pdbx_seq_one_letter_code
_entity_poly.pdbx_strand_id
1 'polypeptide(L)'
;MAVPVEEAIAALSTFSLEHDQPEVQGLAATLSTERCATNSPIEYSDVSAYRLSLSEDTKAVNQLNNLIQEGREMSSVLYTYRSCVKALPQLPDSMKQSQAELYLETYQVLDLEMSRLREIQRWQSSAAAKLAADMQRFSRPERRINGPTITHLWSMLKLLDVLVQLDHLKNAKASIPNDFSWYKRTFTQVSVQWQDTDTMREELDDLQIFLSTRWAILLNLQVEMFRVNNVEDILQVLIIFCVESVELDFALLFPERHVLLRVLPVLVVLATSSEKDGESLYKRVKINRLISIFK
;
A
#
# COMPACT_ATOMS: atom_id res chain seq x y z
N MET A 1 -31.73 35.68 -35.70
CA MET A 1 -32.66 36.73 -35.24
C MET A 1 -32.18 37.14 -33.87
N ALA A 2 -31.60 38.33 -33.72
CA ALA A 2 -31.04 38.78 -32.45
C ALA A 2 -32.17 39.35 -31.58
N VAL A 3 -32.30 38.87 -30.34
CA VAL A 3 -33.28 39.40 -29.40
C VAL A 3 -32.88 40.83 -29.04
N PRO A 4 -33.78 41.82 -29.16
CA PRO A 4 -33.52 43.19 -28.75
C PRO A 4 -33.10 43.25 -27.28
N VAL A 5 -32.09 44.07 -26.98
CA VAL A 5 -31.49 44.14 -25.63
C VAL A 5 -32.54 44.52 -24.58
N GLU A 6 -33.49 45.39 -24.91
CA GLU A 6 -34.56 45.76 -23.99
C GLU A 6 -35.48 44.59 -23.64
N GLU A 7 -35.74 43.69 -24.59
CA GLU A 7 -36.59 42.53 -24.40
C GLU A 7 -35.89 41.46 -23.54
N ALA A 8 -34.56 41.33 -23.69
CA ALA A 8 -33.74 40.48 -22.83
C ALA A 8 -33.65 41.01 -21.39
N ILE A 9 -33.54 42.33 -21.21
CA ILE A 9 -33.53 42.97 -19.88
C ILE A 9 -34.89 42.82 -19.20
N ALA A 10 -35.98 43.01 -19.95
CA ALA A 10 -37.33 42.81 -19.43
C ALA A 10 -37.55 41.36 -18.99
N ALA A 11 -37.08 40.38 -19.77
CA ALA A 11 -37.15 38.97 -19.40
C ALA A 11 -36.36 38.67 -18.11
N LEU A 12 -35.14 39.20 -17.96
CA LEU A 12 -34.33 39.01 -16.75
C LEU A 12 -34.99 39.61 -15.50
N SER A 13 -35.73 40.71 -15.65
CA SER A 13 -36.45 41.35 -14.53
C SER A 13 -37.65 40.55 -14.02
N THR A 14 -38.10 39.53 -14.77
CA THR A 14 -39.19 38.64 -14.34
C THR A 14 -38.70 37.46 -13.48
N PHE A 15 -37.38 37.24 -13.39
CA PHE A 15 -36.82 36.22 -12.52
C PHE A 15 -36.59 36.77 -11.11
N SER A 16 -37.42 36.34 -10.17
CA SER A 16 -37.17 36.55 -8.75
C SER A 16 -36.16 35.50 -8.26
N LEU A 17 -34.92 35.94 -8.01
CA LEU A 17 -33.93 35.12 -7.31
C LEU A 17 -34.13 35.34 -5.80
N GLU A 18 -34.51 34.27 -5.09
CA GLU A 18 -34.56 34.29 -3.63
C GLU A 18 -33.14 34.52 -3.08
N HIS A 19 -33.00 35.39 -2.07
CA HIS A 19 -31.74 35.49 -1.34
C HIS A 19 -31.55 34.23 -0.48
N ASP A 20 -30.30 33.81 -0.24
CA ASP A 20 -29.93 32.54 0.42
C ASP A 20 -30.22 31.25 -0.38
N GLN A 21 -30.12 31.29 -1.71
CA GLN A 21 -30.00 30.02 -2.44
C GLN A 21 -28.69 29.31 -2.05
N PRO A 22 -28.72 28.01 -1.76
CA PRO A 22 -27.50 27.26 -1.48
C PRO A 22 -26.56 27.38 -2.68
N GLU A 23 -25.29 27.67 -2.43
CA GLU A 23 -24.24 27.63 -3.46
C GLU A 23 -24.14 26.18 -3.99
N VAL A 24 -24.84 25.89 -5.09
CA VAL A 24 -24.71 24.63 -5.84
C VAL A 24 -23.50 24.72 -6.80
N GLN A 25 -22.55 25.62 -6.54
CA GLN A 25 -21.25 25.53 -7.20
C GLN A 25 -20.42 24.49 -6.46
N GLY A 26 -20.38 23.28 -7.04
CA GLY A 26 -19.34 22.33 -6.70
C GLY A 26 -17.96 22.97 -6.85
N LEU A 27 -17.00 22.50 -6.04
CA LEU A 27 -15.59 22.91 -6.11
C LEU A 27 -15.19 23.15 -7.57
N ALA A 28 -14.54 24.30 -7.84
CA ALA A 28 -13.95 24.60 -9.13
C ALA A 28 -12.84 23.58 -9.44
N ALA A 29 -13.25 22.39 -9.90
CA ALA A 29 -12.36 21.34 -10.29
C ALA A 29 -11.70 21.81 -11.58
N THR A 30 -10.39 22.06 -11.50
CA THR A 30 -9.61 22.27 -12.71
C THR A 30 -9.75 21.00 -13.55
N LEU A 31 -10.27 21.11 -14.77
CA LEU A 31 -10.30 20.00 -15.71
C LEU A 31 -8.85 19.64 -16.01
N SER A 32 -8.31 18.61 -15.35
CA SER A 32 -6.99 18.12 -15.69
C SER A 32 -7.09 17.42 -17.05
N THR A 33 -6.27 17.83 -18.00
CA THR A 33 -6.13 17.18 -19.31
C THR A 33 -5.31 15.89 -19.23
N GLU A 34 -5.28 15.24 -18.07
CA GLU A 34 -4.60 13.97 -17.91
C GLU A 34 -5.41 12.89 -18.61
N ARG A 35 -4.82 12.26 -19.62
CA ARG A 35 -5.45 11.18 -20.41
C ARG A 35 -5.75 9.91 -19.59
N CYS A 36 -5.41 9.90 -18.30
CA CYS A 36 -5.67 8.84 -17.33
C CYS A 36 -5.90 9.42 -15.93
N ALA A 37 -6.86 10.35 -15.77
CA ALA A 37 -7.28 10.82 -14.45
C ALA A 37 -7.99 9.69 -13.66
N THR A 38 -7.21 8.80 -13.06
CA THR A 38 -7.67 7.77 -12.09
C THR A 38 -7.74 8.32 -10.67
N ASN A 39 -7.35 9.58 -10.47
CA ASN A 39 -7.29 10.24 -9.17
C ASN A 39 -8.51 11.16 -8.99
N SER A 40 -9.28 10.92 -7.94
CA SER A 40 -10.37 11.81 -7.52
C SER A 40 -9.89 12.71 -6.38
N PRO A 41 -10.05 14.05 -6.48
CA PRO A 41 -9.61 14.99 -5.43
C PRO A 41 -10.29 14.78 -4.08
N ILE A 42 -11.49 14.20 -4.08
CA ILE A 42 -12.30 13.90 -2.89
C ILE A 42 -12.41 12.40 -2.65
N GLU A 43 -11.58 11.61 -3.34
CA GLU A 43 -11.57 10.15 -3.29
C GLU A 43 -12.99 9.57 -3.39
N TYR A 44 -13.82 10.13 -4.27
CA TYR A 44 -15.18 9.65 -4.50
C TYR A 44 -16.05 9.49 -3.22
N SER A 45 -15.77 10.25 -2.17
CA SER A 45 -16.48 10.20 -0.88
C SER A 45 -17.98 10.53 -1.02
N ASP A 46 -18.32 11.28 -2.06
CA ASP A 46 -19.65 11.73 -2.43
C ASP A 46 -20.47 10.66 -3.20
N VAL A 47 -19.89 9.54 -3.61
CA VAL A 47 -20.58 8.52 -4.44
C VAL A 47 -21.84 7.95 -3.79
N SER A 48 -21.92 7.94 -2.45
CA SER A 48 -23.13 7.54 -1.73
C SER A 48 -24.34 8.45 -2.01
N ALA A 49 -24.11 9.72 -2.36
CA ALA A 49 -25.17 10.68 -2.68
C ALA A 49 -25.80 10.41 -4.07
N TYR A 50 -25.04 9.83 -5.01
CA TYR A 50 -25.44 9.72 -6.42
C TYR A 50 -26.09 8.37 -6.81
N ARG A 51 -26.24 7.43 -5.87
CA ARG A 51 -26.85 6.09 -6.09
C ARG A 51 -26.35 5.39 -7.38
N LEU A 52 -25.04 5.45 -7.63
CA LEU A 52 -24.41 4.89 -8.83
C LEU A 52 -24.27 3.36 -8.74
N SER A 53 -24.29 2.70 -9.90
CA SER A 53 -24.14 1.24 -10.04
C SER A 53 -22.78 0.71 -9.55
N LEU A 54 -21.74 1.53 -9.54
CA LEU A 54 -20.37 1.17 -9.14
C LEU A 54 -20.02 1.59 -7.71
N SER A 55 -21.01 1.91 -6.87
CA SER A 55 -20.77 2.42 -5.51
C SER A 55 -19.93 1.50 -4.61
N GLU A 56 -20.09 0.17 -4.75
CA GLU A 56 -19.26 -0.80 -4.03
C GLU A 56 -17.80 -0.82 -4.50
N ASP A 57 -17.57 -0.62 -5.80
CA ASP A 57 -16.25 -0.66 -6.41
C ASP A 57 -15.48 0.59 -6.02
N THR A 58 -16.17 1.74 -6.02
CA THR A 58 -15.64 3.00 -5.49
C THR A 58 -15.20 2.86 -4.02
N LYS A 59 -16.04 2.30 -3.15
CA LYS A 59 -15.68 2.11 -1.73
C LYS A 59 -14.41 1.28 -1.57
N ALA A 60 -14.27 0.23 -2.38
CA ALA A 60 -13.09 -0.62 -2.35
C ALA A 60 -11.84 0.09 -2.91
N VAL A 61 -11.98 0.85 -4.00
CA VAL A 61 -10.89 1.71 -4.51
C VAL A 61 -10.41 2.69 -3.44
N ASN A 62 -11.31 3.35 -2.73
CA ASN A 62 -10.95 4.28 -1.65
C ASN A 62 -10.21 3.58 -0.52
N GLN A 63 -10.67 2.39 -0.13
CA GLN A 63 -9.99 1.58 0.88
C GLN A 63 -8.56 1.23 0.44
N LEU A 64 -8.36 0.85 -0.83
CA LEU A 64 -7.02 0.58 -1.36
C LEU A 64 -6.16 1.84 -1.40
N ASN A 65 -6.72 3.00 -1.78
CA ASN A 65 -6.01 4.28 -1.81
C ASN A 65 -5.55 4.73 -0.42
N ASN A 66 -6.39 4.56 0.61
CA ASN A 66 -6.01 4.83 2.00
C ASN A 66 -4.81 3.98 2.42
N LEU A 67 -4.85 2.67 2.13
CA LEU A 67 -3.72 1.79 2.42
C LEU A 67 -2.47 2.20 1.64
N ILE A 68 -2.60 2.57 0.36
CA ILE A 68 -1.46 3.05 -0.43
C ILE A 68 -0.82 4.27 0.23
N GLN A 69 -1.62 5.22 0.71
CA GLN A 69 -1.12 6.42 1.37
C GLN A 69 -0.41 6.09 2.69
N GLU A 70 -1.05 5.32 3.57
CA GLU A 70 -0.45 4.85 4.83
C GLU A 70 0.89 4.12 4.59
N GLY A 71 0.93 3.20 3.63
CA GLY A 71 2.13 2.43 3.33
C GLY A 71 3.25 3.26 2.70
N ARG A 72 2.94 4.37 2.02
CA ARG A 72 3.95 5.34 1.52
C ARG A 72 4.58 6.12 2.68
N GLU A 73 3.80 6.48 3.69
CA GLU A 73 4.30 7.12 4.90
C GLU A 73 5.23 6.17 5.66
N MET A 74 4.83 4.92 5.83
CA MET A 74 5.67 3.86 6.41
C MET A 74 6.96 3.62 5.61
N SER A 75 6.87 3.67 4.27
CA SER A 75 8.05 3.57 3.39
C SER A 75 9.02 4.71 3.64
N SER A 76 8.50 5.92 3.87
CA SER A 76 9.32 7.10 4.19
C SER A 76 10.01 6.94 5.54
N VAL A 77 9.34 6.37 6.54
CA VAL A 77 9.93 6.04 7.85
C VAL A 77 11.08 5.04 7.70
N LEU A 78 10.88 3.92 6.98
CA LEU A 78 11.94 2.93 6.77
C LEU A 78 13.10 3.49 5.93
N TYR A 79 12.80 4.27 4.89
CA TYR A 79 13.82 4.89 4.05
C TYR A 79 14.70 5.87 4.83
N THR A 80 14.11 6.63 5.75
CA THR A 80 14.83 7.61 6.58
C THR A 80 15.44 7.01 7.84
N TYR A 81 15.12 5.76 8.18
CA TYR A 81 15.69 5.05 9.33
C TYR A 81 17.22 5.06 9.30
N ARG A 82 17.82 5.52 10.40
CA ARG A 82 19.27 5.53 10.67
C ARG A 82 19.52 4.83 12.00
N SER A 83 20.69 4.21 12.13
CA SER A 83 21.02 3.47 13.36
C SER A 83 21.08 4.39 14.57
N CYS A 84 20.24 4.13 15.56
CA CYS A 84 20.26 4.77 16.86
C CYS A 84 21.49 4.32 17.66
N VAL A 85 21.82 3.03 17.59
CA VAL A 85 22.94 2.44 18.34
C VAL A 85 24.27 3.09 17.98
N LYS A 86 24.48 3.45 16.71
CA LYS A 86 25.70 4.13 16.28
C LYS A 86 25.90 5.50 16.94
N ALA A 87 24.84 6.12 17.45
CA ALA A 87 24.90 7.39 18.16
C ALA A 87 25.06 7.23 19.68
N LEU A 88 24.88 6.01 20.21
CA LEU A 88 24.94 5.77 21.65
C LEU A 88 26.39 5.72 22.16
N PRO A 89 26.67 6.29 23.34
CA PRO A 89 28.01 6.27 23.93
C PRO A 89 28.39 4.84 24.35
N GLN A 90 29.63 4.43 24.05
CA GLN A 90 30.20 3.20 24.59
C GLN A 90 30.89 3.52 25.93
N LEU A 91 30.36 2.98 27.04
CA LEU A 91 30.96 3.20 28.36
C LEU A 91 32.10 2.20 28.62
N PRO A 92 33.21 2.63 29.23
CA PRO A 92 34.24 1.73 29.76
C PRO A 92 33.71 0.87 30.92
N ASP A 93 34.30 -0.31 31.12
CA ASP A 93 33.93 -1.25 32.19
C ASP A 93 34.07 -0.68 33.63
N SER A 94 34.73 0.46 33.79
CA SER A 94 34.89 1.16 35.06
C SER A 94 33.65 1.95 35.51
N MET A 95 32.68 2.21 34.63
CA MET A 95 31.47 3.02 34.91
C MET A 95 30.19 2.18 35.07
N LYS A 96 30.27 1.03 35.77
CA LYS A 96 29.14 0.09 35.92
C LYS A 96 27.88 0.67 36.58
N GLN A 97 28.02 1.65 37.48
CA GLN A 97 26.86 2.29 38.12
C GLN A 97 26.06 3.18 37.14
N SER A 98 26.73 3.91 36.25
CA SER A 98 26.09 4.70 35.18
C SER A 98 25.59 3.82 34.02
N GLN A 99 25.96 2.54 34.00
CA GLN A 99 25.59 1.60 32.95
C GLN A 99 24.10 1.22 33.01
N ALA A 100 23.52 1.10 34.21
CA ALA A 100 22.11 0.78 34.38
C ALA A 100 21.20 1.91 33.85
N GLU A 101 21.54 3.16 34.19
CA GLU A 101 20.86 4.35 33.69
C GLU A 101 21.00 4.47 32.16
N LEU A 102 22.21 4.26 31.62
CA LEU A 102 22.41 4.24 30.17
C LEU A 102 21.58 3.15 29.48
N TYR A 103 21.45 1.95 30.06
CA TYR A 103 20.62 0.90 29.47
C TYR A 103 19.13 1.26 29.47
N LEU A 104 18.65 1.95 30.51
CA LEU A 104 17.28 2.44 30.57
C LEU A 104 17.01 3.50 29.49
N GLU A 105 17.88 4.51 29.39
CA GLU A 105 17.77 5.57 28.35
C GLU A 105 17.89 4.97 26.94
N THR A 106 18.83 4.05 26.74
CA THR A 106 18.98 3.33 25.48
C THR A 106 17.72 2.54 25.13
N TYR A 107 17.13 1.85 26.10
CA TYR A 107 15.89 1.11 25.90
C TYR A 107 14.76 2.04 25.48
N GLN A 108 14.57 3.18 26.16
CA GLN A 108 13.49 4.12 25.86
C GLN A 108 13.60 4.70 24.44
N VAL A 109 14.81 5.08 24.01
CA VAL A 109 15.04 5.58 22.64
C VAL A 109 14.74 4.49 21.61
N LEU A 110 15.23 3.27 21.84
CA LEU A 110 15.03 2.16 20.92
C LEU A 110 13.57 1.69 20.90
N ASP A 111 12.85 1.72 22.02
CA ASP A 111 11.45 1.27 22.09
C ASP A 111 10.52 2.11 21.20
N LEU A 112 10.77 3.42 21.11
CA LEU A 112 10.04 4.29 20.19
C LEU A 112 10.21 3.82 18.73
N GLU A 113 11.45 3.51 18.34
CA GLU A 113 11.73 3.03 16.99
C GLU A 113 11.20 1.61 16.75
N MET A 114 11.28 0.72 17.75
CA MET A 114 10.70 -0.62 17.64
C MET A 114 9.17 -0.59 17.58
N SER A 115 8.53 0.38 18.24
CA SER A 115 7.08 0.60 18.15
C SER A 115 6.65 0.93 16.72
N ARG A 116 7.40 1.77 15.99
CA ARG A 116 7.16 2.04 14.57
C ARG A 116 7.32 0.78 13.71
N LEU A 117 8.30 -0.08 14.00
CA LEU A 117 8.47 -1.34 13.28
C LEU A 117 7.32 -2.33 13.56
N ARG A 118 6.81 -2.38 14.79
CA ARG A 118 5.60 -3.16 15.14
C ARG A 118 4.37 -2.65 14.40
N GLU A 119 4.23 -1.34 14.26
CA GLU A 119 3.14 -0.73 13.48
C GLU A 119 3.20 -1.16 12.01
N ILE A 120 4.38 -1.10 11.40
CA ILE A 120 4.59 -1.57 10.01
C ILE A 120 4.27 -3.07 9.89
N GLN A 121 4.70 -3.88 10.86
CA GLN A 121 4.41 -5.32 10.89
C GLN A 121 2.90 -5.62 10.96
N ARG A 122 2.14 -4.88 11.78
CA ARG A 122 0.69 -5.04 11.88
C ARG A 122 -0.02 -4.52 10.63
N TRP A 123 0.39 -3.36 10.15
CA TRP A 123 -0.19 -2.73 8.97
C TRP A 123 -0.03 -3.60 7.73
N GLN A 124 1.17 -4.12 7.46
CA GLN A 124 1.40 -4.95 6.27
C GLN A 124 0.55 -6.22 6.30
N SER A 125 0.30 -6.79 7.49
CA SER A 125 -0.56 -7.96 7.65
C SER A 125 -2.00 -7.63 7.30
N SER A 126 -2.51 -6.49 7.80
CA SER A 126 -3.85 -6.00 7.46
C SER A 126 -3.98 -5.66 5.97
N ALA A 127 -2.98 -4.98 5.39
CA ALA A 127 -2.97 -4.57 3.99
C ALA A 127 -2.94 -5.78 3.04
N ALA A 128 -2.11 -6.79 3.35
CA ALA A 128 -2.05 -8.04 2.59
C ALA A 128 -3.39 -8.79 2.61
N ALA A 129 -4.00 -8.94 3.79
CA ALA A 129 -5.30 -9.60 3.93
C ALA A 129 -6.41 -8.86 3.16
N LYS A 130 -6.44 -7.52 3.25
CA LYS A 130 -7.41 -6.68 2.52
C LYS A 130 -7.21 -6.75 1.00
N LEU A 131 -5.96 -6.74 0.52
CA LEU A 131 -5.64 -6.89 -0.90
C LEU A 131 -6.07 -8.26 -1.44
N ALA A 132 -5.75 -9.34 -0.72
CA ALA A 132 -6.16 -10.70 -1.10
C ALA A 132 -7.68 -10.85 -1.13
N ALA A 133 -8.38 -10.32 -0.12
CA ALA A 133 -9.84 -10.33 -0.07
C ALA A 133 -10.46 -9.52 -1.22
N ASP A 134 -9.90 -8.36 -1.55
CA ASP A 134 -10.40 -7.53 -2.65
C ASP A 134 -10.17 -8.20 -4.02
N MET A 135 -9.00 -8.81 -4.24
CA MET A 135 -8.72 -9.63 -5.41
C MET A 135 -9.73 -10.78 -5.57
N GLN A 136 -10.03 -11.49 -4.48
CA GLN A 136 -11.00 -12.60 -4.48
C GLN A 136 -12.41 -12.17 -4.93
N ARG A 137 -12.80 -10.91 -4.73
CA ARG A 137 -14.14 -10.42 -5.13
C ARG A 137 -14.36 -10.53 -6.64
N PHE A 138 -13.30 -10.38 -7.43
CA PHE A 138 -13.36 -10.49 -8.90
C PHE A 138 -13.31 -11.94 -9.40
N SER A 139 -13.05 -12.90 -8.51
CA SER A 139 -13.12 -14.33 -8.81
C SER A 139 -14.52 -14.92 -8.62
N ARG A 140 -15.50 -14.12 -8.14
CA ARG A 140 -16.91 -14.54 -8.00
C ARG A 140 -17.60 -14.59 -9.37
N PRO A 141 -18.47 -15.58 -9.65
CA PRO A 141 -19.12 -15.73 -10.95
C PRO A 141 -19.81 -14.45 -11.47
N GLU A 142 -20.46 -13.69 -10.57
CA GLU A 142 -21.18 -12.47 -10.92
C GLU A 142 -20.25 -11.33 -11.34
N ARG A 143 -19.03 -11.30 -10.76
CA ARG A 143 -18.03 -10.27 -11.01
C ARG A 143 -16.99 -10.68 -12.06
N ARG A 144 -16.83 -11.97 -12.34
CA ARG A 144 -15.97 -12.49 -13.43
C ARG A 144 -16.39 -11.97 -14.81
N ILE A 145 -17.68 -11.70 -15.03
CA ILE A 145 -18.20 -11.23 -16.32
C ILE A 145 -17.81 -9.76 -16.57
N ASN A 146 -17.90 -8.91 -15.55
CA ASN A 146 -17.66 -7.47 -15.68
C ASN A 146 -16.20 -7.09 -15.37
N GLY A 147 -15.50 -7.89 -14.56
CA GLY A 147 -14.13 -7.65 -14.14
C GLY A 147 -13.95 -6.38 -13.29
N PRO A 148 -12.71 -6.11 -12.86
CA PRO A 148 -12.33 -4.83 -12.24
C PRO A 148 -12.26 -3.70 -13.28
N THR A 149 -12.57 -2.48 -12.85
CA THR A 149 -12.30 -1.29 -13.67
C THR A 149 -10.80 -1.01 -13.76
N ILE A 150 -10.37 -0.22 -14.75
CA ILE A 150 -8.95 0.18 -14.91
C ILE A 150 -8.42 0.87 -13.64
N THR A 151 -9.22 1.75 -13.02
CA THR A 151 -8.86 2.41 -11.76
C THR A 151 -8.64 1.41 -10.63
N HIS A 152 -9.47 0.36 -10.56
CA HIS A 152 -9.36 -0.68 -9.55
C HIS A 152 -8.11 -1.56 -9.77
N LEU A 153 -7.82 -1.92 -11.03
CA LEU A 153 -6.58 -2.60 -11.41
C LEU A 153 -5.35 -1.80 -10.94
N TRP A 154 -5.30 -0.51 -11.26
CA TRP A 154 -4.22 0.37 -10.79
C TRP A 154 -4.11 0.44 -9.27
N SER A 155 -5.23 0.48 -8.56
CA SER A 155 -5.23 0.54 -7.09
C SER A 155 -4.66 -0.75 -6.48
N MET A 156 -5.03 -1.92 -7.00
CA MET A 156 -4.43 -3.19 -6.58
C MET A 156 -2.92 -3.23 -6.86
N LEU A 157 -2.49 -2.79 -8.05
CA LEU A 157 -1.07 -2.78 -8.43
C LEU A 157 -0.25 -1.78 -7.59
N LYS A 158 -0.79 -0.58 -7.32
CA LYS A 158 -0.12 0.41 -6.48
C LYS A 158 0.03 -0.07 -5.04
N LEU A 159 -0.98 -0.76 -4.48
CA LEU A 159 -0.86 -1.33 -3.14
C LEU A 159 0.17 -2.48 -3.11
N LEU A 160 0.16 -3.35 -4.11
CA LEU A 160 1.17 -4.39 -4.27
C LEU A 160 2.59 -3.79 -4.36
N ASP A 161 2.76 -2.73 -5.14
CA ASP A 161 4.04 -2.03 -5.27
C ASP A 161 4.53 -1.46 -3.94
N VAL A 162 3.64 -0.91 -3.12
CA VAL A 162 3.97 -0.43 -1.77
C VAL A 162 4.43 -1.58 -0.87
N LEU A 163 3.74 -2.73 -0.88
CA LEU A 163 4.15 -3.91 -0.12
C LEU A 163 5.53 -4.42 -0.55
N VAL A 164 5.78 -4.47 -1.86
CA VAL A 164 7.08 -4.86 -2.45
C VAL A 164 8.18 -3.91 -2.00
N GLN A 165 7.96 -2.60 -2.11
CA GLN A 165 8.94 -1.60 -1.71
C GLN A 165 9.24 -1.63 -0.21
N LEU A 166 8.23 -1.80 0.64
CA LEU A 166 8.42 -1.94 2.09
C LEU A 166 9.28 -3.14 2.45
N ASP A 167 9.06 -4.29 1.82
CA ASP A 167 9.83 -5.51 2.10
C ASP A 167 11.29 -5.32 1.68
N HIS A 168 11.51 -4.74 0.50
CA HIS A 168 12.85 -4.39 0.02
C HIS A 168 13.56 -3.39 0.95
N LEU A 169 12.89 -2.32 1.38
CA LEU A 169 13.46 -1.32 2.28
C LEU A 169 13.81 -1.93 3.64
N LYS A 170 12.91 -2.72 4.21
CA LYS A 170 13.16 -3.50 5.43
C LYS A 170 14.42 -4.35 5.28
N ASN A 171 14.54 -5.10 4.19
CA ASN A 171 15.66 -6.00 3.96
C ASN A 171 16.98 -5.28 3.62
N ALA A 172 16.94 -4.10 3.03
CA ALA A 172 18.13 -3.32 2.68
C ALA A 172 18.78 -2.62 3.90
N LYS A 173 18.01 -2.38 4.96
CA LYS A 173 18.45 -1.59 6.11
C LYS A 173 19.12 -2.43 7.20
N ALA A 174 20.43 -2.64 7.06
CA ALA A 174 21.24 -3.36 8.05
C ALA A 174 21.25 -2.72 9.46
N SER A 175 20.88 -1.44 9.60
CA SER A 175 20.74 -0.78 10.91
C SER A 175 19.61 -1.35 11.75
N ILE A 176 18.50 -1.78 11.13
CA ILE A 176 17.31 -2.28 11.83
C ILE A 176 17.63 -3.53 12.68
N PRO A 177 18.20 -4.63 12.13
CA PRO A 177 18.50 -5.81 12.93
C PRO A 177 19.58 -5.56 14.00
N ASN A 178 20.48 -4.60 13.78
CA ASN A 178 21.49 -4.21 14.76
C ASN A 178 20.87 -3.47 15.95
N ASP A 179 20.04 -2.47 15.68
CA ASP A 179 19.32 -1.69 16.69
C ASP A 179 18.34 -2.59 17.47
N PHE A 180 17.64 -3.48 16.77
CA PHE A 180 16.77 -4.49 17.40
C PHE A 180 17.53 -5.42 18.34
N SER A 181 18.74 -5.87 17.94
CA SER A 181 19.57 -6.73 18.79
C SER A 181 20.00 -6.03 20.08
N TRP A 182 20.29 -4.73 20.02
CA TRP A 182 20.56 -3.91 21.20
C TRP A 182 19.33 -3.71 22.06
N TYR A 183 18.19 -3.43 21.45
CA TYR A 183 16.90 -3.30 22.13
C TYR A 183 16.57 -4.54 22.97
N LYS A 184 16.77 -5.75 22.43
CA LYS A 184 16.57 -7.00 23.19
C LYS A 184 17.49 -7.14 24.40
N ARG A 185 18.76 -6.75 24.23
CA ARG A 185 19.75 -6.79 25.31
C ARG A 185 19.36 -5.83 26.43
N THR A 186 19.01 -4.59 26.08
CA THR A 186 18.63 -3.58 27.07
C THR A 186 17.32 -3.94 27.73
N PHE A 187 16.32 -4.43 26.98
CA PHE A 187 15.06 -4.96 27.50
C PHE A 187 15.30 -5.99 28.61
N THR A 188 16.15 -7.00 28.35
CA THR A 188 16.47 -8.05 29.35
C THR A 188 17.05 -7.48 30.65
N GLN A 189 17.80 -6.38 30.58
CA GLN A 189 18.39 -5.74 31.76
C GLN A 189 17.38 -4.88 32.52
N VAL A 190 16.49 -4.17 31.82
CA VAL A 190 15.56 -3.20 32.43
C VAL A 190 14.24 -3.84 32.87
N SER A 191 13.81 -4.92 32.22
CA SER A 191 12.48 -5.53 32.43
C SER A 191 12.43 -6.46 33.65
N VAL A 192 13.55 -6.68 34.36
CA VAL A 192 13.64 -7.65 35.48
C VAL A 192 12.60 -7.37 36.58
N GLN A 193 12.19 -6.10 36.74
CA GLN A 193 11.27 -5.66 37.79
C GLN A 193 9.86 -5.36 37.26
N TRP A 194 9.59 -5.57 35.96
CA TRP A 194 8.34 -5.15 35.34
C TRP A 194 7.26 -6.25 35.42
N GLN A 195 6.02 -5.81 35.63
CA GLN A 195 4.84 -6.66 35.48
C GLN A 195 4.54 -6.83 33.97
N ASP A 196 3.94 -7.95 33.56
CA ASP A 196 3.63 -8.28 32.15
C ASP A 196 4.83 -8.46 31.20
N THR A 197 5.97 -8.92 31.72
CA THR A 197 7.16 -9.16 30.89
C THR A 197 6.94 -10.27 29.84
N ASP A 198 6.04 -11.23 30.07
CA ASP A 198 5.85 -12.38 29.17
C ASP A 198 5.15 -12.00 27.86
N THR A 199 4.09 -11.18 27.90
CA THR A 199 3.42 -10.69 26.68
C THR A 199 4.35 -9.81 25.85
N MET A 200 5.15 -8.96 26.50
CA MET A 200 6.16 -8.15 25.81
C MET A 200 7.24 -9.00 25.15
N ARG A 201 7.58 -10.16 25.72
CA ARG A 201 8.52 -11.12 25.10
C ARG A 201 7.91 -11.79 23.88
N GLU A 202 6.63 -12.16 23.92
CA GLU A 202 5.94 -12.72 22.75
C GLU A 202 5.91 -11.72 21.58
N GLU A 203 5.54 -10.46 21.84
CA GLU A 203 5.57 -9.41 20.81
C GLU A 203 6.97 -9.17 20.25
N LEU A 204 8.00 -9.31 21.11
CA LEU A 204 9.39 -9.17 20.72
C LEU A 204 9.85 -10.31 19.81
N ASP A 205 9.42 -11.55 20.12
CA ASP A 205 9.72 -12.73 19.32
C ASP A 205 9.02 -12.67 17.96
N ASP A 206 7.77 -12.22 17.91
CA ASP A 206 7.04 -11.98 16.66
C ASP A 206 7.73 -10.94 15.79
N LEU A 207 8.16 -9.82 16.39
CA LEU A 207 8.90 -8.79 15.67
C LEU A 207 10.26 -9.32 15.20
N GLN A 208 10.93 -10.17 15.98
CA GLN A 208 12.18 -10.81 15.58
C GLN A 208 12.00 -11.68 14.35
N ILE A 209 10.95 -12.51 14.33
CA ILE A 209 10.63 -13.36 13.17
C ILE A 209 10.40 -12.49 11.95
N PHE A 210 9.59 -11.43 12.08
CA PHE A 210 9.34 -10.48 11.01
C PHE A 210 10.64 -9.88 10.48
N LEU A 211 11.48 -9.30 11.35
CA LEU A 211 12.72 -8.60 10.96
C LEU A 211 13.75 -9.52 10.34
N SER A 212 13.92 -10.74 10.86
CA SER A 212 14.91 -11.71 10.39
C SER A 212 14.51 -12.44 9.10
N THR A 213 13.21 -12.61 8.86
CA THR A 213 12.70 -13.27 7.67
C THR A 213 12.89 -12.37 6.45
N ARG A 214 13.55 -12.89 5.41
CA ARG A 214 13.62 -12.22 4.11
C ARG A 214 12.29 -12.38 3.39
N TRP A 215 11.84 -11.31 2.73
CA TRP A 215 10.59 -11.31 1.98
C TRP A 215 9.35 -11.59 2.86
N ALA A 216 9.39 -11.17 4.13
CA ALA A 216 8.37 -11.52 5.11
C ALA A 216 6.98 -10.99 4.71
N ILE A 217 6.94 -9.80 4.09
CA ILE A 217 5.69 -9.16 3.66
C ILE A 217 5.12 -9.91 2.45
N LEU A 218 5.94 -10.24 1.46
CA LEU A 218 5.49 -10.98 0.29
C LEU A 218 5.09 -12.42 0.61
N LEU A 219 5.80 -13.09 1.51
CA LEU A 219 5.41 -14.41 2.01
C LEU A 219 4.06 -14.35 2.73
N ASN A 220 3.83 -13.33 3.56
CA ASN A 220 2.53 -13.13 4.20
C ASN A 220 1.43 -12.89 3.17
N LEU A 221 1.67 -12.07 2.14
CA LEU A 221 0.73 -11.85 1.05
C LEU A 221 0.40 -13.17 0.31
N GLN A 222 1.40 -13.99 0.03
CA GLN A 222 1.19 -15.30 -0.59
C GLN A 222 0.30 -16.21 0.29
N VAL A 223 0.51 -16.21 1.61
CA VAL A 223 -0.34 -16.94 2.55
C VAL A 223 -1.78 -16.42 2.53
N GLU A 224 -1.98 -15.10 2.56
CA GLU A 224 -3.33 -14.52 2.50
C GLU A 224 -4.02 -14.83 1.17
N MET A 225 -3.31 -14.78 0.04
CA MET A 225 -3.84 -15.18 -1.26
C MET A 225 -4.19 -16.67 -1.34
N PHE A 226 -3.43 -17.54 -0.68
CA PHE A 226 -3.76 -18.97 -0.66
C PHE A 226 -5.01 -19.28 0.17
N ARG A 227 -5.30 -18.47 1.20
CA ARG A 227 -6.51 -18.61 2.02
C ARG A 227 -7.80 -18.29 1.25
N VAL A 228 -7.70 -17.48 0.21
CA VAL A 228 -8.84 -17.07 -0.61
C VAL A 228 -8.89 -17.88 -1.91
N ASN A 229 -10.04 -18.51 -2.18
CA ASN A 229 -10.19 -19.36 -3.36
C ASN A 229 -10.17 -18.55 -4.67
N ASN A 230 -9.58 -19.15 -5.72
CA ASN A 230 -9.61 -18.67 -7.11
C ASN A 230 -8.93 -17.32 -7.39
N VAL A 231 -7.93 -16.90 -6.62
CA VAL A 231 -7.18 -15.64 -6.89
C VAL A 231 -6.36 -15.70 -8.19
N GLU A 232 -6.09 -16.89 -8.73
CA GLU A 232 -5.33 -17.03 -9.96
C GLU A 232 -5.96 -16.32 -11.17
N ASP A 233 -7.30 -16.28 -11.25
CA ASP A 233 -8.00 -15.62 -12.35
C ASP A 233 -7.67 -14.12 -12.40
N ILE A 234 -7.70 -13.46 -11.25
CA ILE A 234 -7.43 -12.02 -11.16
C ILE A 234 -5.94 -11.71 -11.28
N LEU A 235 -5.06 -12.60 -10.80
CA LEU A 235 -3.62 -12.47 -11.04
C LEU A 235 -3.30 -12.48 -12.54
N GLN A 236 -3.94 -13.35 -13.32
CA GLN A 236 -3.77 -13.37 -14.77
C GLN A 236 -4.23 -12.07 -15.43
N VAL A 237 -5.37 -11.52 -15.01
CA VAL A 237 -5.87 -10.22 -15.51
C VAL A 237 -4.87 -9.10 -15.19
N LEU A 238 -4.32 -9.06 -13.97
CA LEU A 238 -3.32 -8.08 -13.56
C LEU A 238 -2.01 -8.20 -14.36
N ILE A 239 -1.55 -9.42 -14.63
CA ILE A 239 -0.34 -9.67 -15.44
C ILE A 239 -0.56 -9.18 -16.87
N ILE A 240 -1.66 -9.55 -17.50
CA ILE A 240 -1.99 -9.11 -18.86
C ILE A 240 -2.06 -7.58 -18.91
N PHE A 241 -2.76 -6.97 -17.96
CA PHE A 241 -2.85 -5.51 -17.86
C PHE A 241 -1.47 -4.85 -17.73
N CYS A 242 -0.57 -5.40 -16.90
CA CYS A 242 0.78 -4.87 -16.75
C CYS A 242 1.59 -4.98 -18.06
N VAL A 243 1.57 -6.16 -18.70
CA VAL A 243 2.30 -6.40 -19.95
C VAL A 243 1.80 -5.49 -21.06
N GLU A 244 0.48 -5.39 -21.25
CA GLU A 244 -0.12 -4.50 -22.25
C GLU A 244 0.16 -3.03 -21.97
N SER A 245 0.06 -2.61 -20.71
CA SER A 245 0.35 -1.23 -20.31
C SER A 245 1.81 -0.84 -20.55
N VAL A 246 2.75 -1.78 -20.36
CA VAL A 246 4.18 -1.56 -20.64
C VAL A 246 4.45 -1.55 -22.15
N GLU A 247 3.88 -2.48 -22.92
CA GLU A 247 4.13 -2.57 -24.37
C GLU A 247 3.48 -1.45 -25.17
N LEU A 248 2.31 -0.96 -24.73
CA LEU A 248 1.58 0.11 -25.41
C LEU A 248 1.98 1.51 -24.90
N ASP A 249 2.98 1.60 -24.02
CA ASP A 249 3.37 2.83 -23.32
C ASP A 249 2.15 3.59 -22.72
N PHE A 250 1.21 2.83 -22.13
CA PHE A 250 -0.02 3.38 -21.55
C PHE A 250 0.22 4.12 -20.23
N ALA A 251 1.40 3.91 -19.61
CA ALA A 251 1.87 4.68 -18.46
C ALA A 251 2.35 6.06 -18.92
N LEU A 252 1.65 7.12 -18.49
CA LEU A 252 1.98 8.49 -18.90
C LEU A 252 3.25 8.99 -18.21
N LEU A 253 3.45 8.59 -16.95
CA LEU A 253 4.57 9.05 -16.13
C LEU A 253 5.55 7.90 -15.81
N PHE A 254 6.84 8.22 -15.71
CA PHE A 254 7.88 7.26 -15.33
C PHE A 254 7.59 6.49 -14.03
N PRO A 255 7.06 7.11 -12.95
CA PRO A 255 6.71 6.37 -11.74
C PRO A 255 5.68 5.27 -11.98
N GLU A 256 4.69 5.49 -12.86
CA GLU A 256 3.67 4.49 -13.20
C GLU A 256 4.28 3.32 -13.96
N ARG A 257 5.17 3.61 -14.91
CA ARG A 257 5.95 2.58 -15.60
C ARG A 257 6.78 1.76 -14.61
N HIS A 258 7.41 2.40 -13.64
CA HIS A 258 8.20 1.70 -12.62
C HIS A 258 7.36 0.82 -11.69
N VAL A 259 6.12 1.23 -11.36
CA VAL A 259 5.16 0.39 -10.64
C VAL A 259 4.96 -0.91 -11.40
N LEU A 260 4.60 -0.83 -12.70
CA LEU A 260 4.34 -2.00 -13.54
C LEU A 260 5.56 -2.94 -13.60
N LEU A 261 6.76 -2.39 -13.79
CA LEU A 261 7.99 -3.17 -13.87
C LEU A 261 8.38 -3.85 -12.54
N ARG A 262 8.09 -3.22 -11.39
CA ARG A 262 8.37 -3.81 -10.06
C ARG A 262 7.38 -4.91 -9.69
N VAL A 263 6.09 -4.71 -9.99
CA VAL A 263 5.04 -5.67 -9.59
C VAL A 263 4.93 -6.85 -10.53
N LEU A 264 5.25 -6.70 -11.81
CA LEU A 264 5.10 -7.77 -12.80
C LEU A 264 5.86 -9.06 -12.43
N PRO A 265 7.15 -9.03 -12.01
CA PRO A 265 7.83 -10.25 -11.55
C PRO A 265 7.15 -10.91 -10.37
N VAL A 266 6.65 -10.10 -9.42
CA VAL A 266 5.99 -10.57 -8.21
C VAL A 266 4.66 -11.24 -8.55
N LEU A 267 3.87 -10.63 -9.43
CA LEU A 267 2.63 -11.23 -9.92
C LEU A 267 2.87 -12.56 -10.63
N VAL A 268 3.92 -12.65 -11.46
CA VAL A 268 4.28 -13.90 -12.13
C VAL A 268 4.61 -14.97 -11.08
N VAL A 269 5.45 -14.67 -10.10
CA VAL A 269 5.80 -15.62 -9.02
C VAL A 269 4.55 -16.06 -8.24
N LEU A 270 3.64 -15.14 -7.92
CA LEU A 270 2.39 -15.46 -7.22
C LEU A 270 1.45 -16.34 -8.07
N ALA A 271 1.42 -16.12 -9.38
CA ALA A 271 0.59 -16.88 -10.32
C ALA A 271 1.20 -18.23 -10.75
N THR A 272 2.47 -18.49 -10.44
CA THR A 272 3.15 -19.77 -10.74
C THR A 272 3.38 -20.57 -9.47
N SER A 273 2.34 -20.74 -8.65
CA SER A 273 2.42 -21.51 -7.40
C SER A 273 2.61 -23.01 -7.65
N SER A 274 2.07 -23.53 -8.77
CA SER A 274 2.32 -24.87 -9.32
C SER A 274 2.88 -24.83 -10.74
N GLU A 275 3.52 -25.93 -11.17
CA GLU A 275 3.96 -26.11 -12.56
C GLU A 275 2.78 -26.01 -13.56
N LYS A 276 1.62 -26.53 -13.19
CA LYS A 276 0.40 -26.48 -14.01
C LYS A 276 -0.09 -25.04 -14.22
N ASP A 277 -0.03 -24.24 -13.16
CA ASP A 277 -0.47 -22.84 -13.17
C ASP A 277 0.51 -22.00 -14.01
N GLY A 278 1.81 -22.30 -13.90
CA GLY A 278 2.85 -21.76 -14.78
C GLY A 278 2.58 -22.02 -16.26
N GLU A 279 2.32 -23.28 -16.66
CA GLU A 279 2.01 -23.58 -18.06
C GLU A 279 0.76 -22.85 -18.58
N SER A 280 -0.29 -22.78 -17.75
CA SER A 280 -1.54 -22.06 -18.07
C SER A 280 -1.27 -20.57 -18.30
N LEU A 281 -0.51 -19.95 -17.40
CA LEU A 281 -0.11 -18.55 -17.48
C LEU A 281 0.71 -18.28 -18.74
N TYR A 282 1.74 -19.09 -19.00
CA TYR A 282 2.64 -18.88 -20.14
C TYR A 282 1.94 -19.06 -21.49
N LYS A 283 0.92 -19.93 -21.57
CA LYS A 283 0.09 -20.05 -22.77
C LYS A 283 -0.76 -18.79 -23.03
N ARG A 284 -1.30 -18.16 -21.99
CA ARG A 284 -2.14 -16.96 -22.11
C ARG A 284 -1.31 -15.69 -22.35
N VAL A 285 -0.28 -15.45 -21.54
CA VAL A 285 0.51 -14.20 -21.56
C VAL A 285 1.59 -14.23 -22.64
N LYS A 286 2.02 -15.42 -23.10
CA LYS A 286 3.18 -15.66 -23.96
C LYS A 286 4.48 -15.28 -23.25
N ILE A 287 5.23 -16.28 -22.78
CA ILE A 287 6.50 -16.10 -22.04
C ILE A 287 7.51 -15.17 -22.74
N ASN A 288 7.54 -15.15 -24.08
CA ASN A 288 8.42 -14.28 -24.85
C ASN A 288 8.17 -12.78 -24.59
N ARG A 289 6.92 -12.37 -24.33
CA ARG A 289 6.59 -10.98 -23.96
C ARG A 289 7.22 -10.60 -22.62
N LEU A 290 7.07 -11.48 -21.62
CA LEU A 290 7.70 -11.30 -20.30
C LEU A 290 9.23 -11.24 -20.40
N ILE A 291 9.85 -12.15 -21.17
CA ILE A 291 11.29 -12.14 -21.40
C ILE A 291 11.74 -10.85 -22.07
N SER A 292 10.97 -10.33 -23.04
CA SER A 292 11.32 -9.08 -23.71
C SER A 292 11.25 -7.85 -22.79
N ILE A 293 10.32 -7.83 -21.83
CA ILE A 293 10.17 -6.74 -20.87
C ILE A 293 11.30 -6.75 -19.83
N PHE A 294 11.79 -7.94 -19.45
CA PHE A 294 12.83 -8.09 -18.42
C PHE A 294 14.27 -8.11 -18.95
N LYS A 295 14.46 -8.06 -20.28
CA LYS A 295 15.77 -7.88 -20.91
C LYS A 295 16.19 -6.42 -20.87
#